data_AF-A0A9E5WCI4-F1
#
_entry.id   AF-A0A9E5WCI4-F1
#
_cell.length_a   1.000
_cell.length_b   1.000
_cell.length_c   1.000
_cell.angle_alpha   90.00
_cell.angle_beta   90.00
_cell.angle_gamma   90.00
#
_symmetry.space_group_name_H-M   'P 1'
#
loop_
_entity.id
_entity.type
_entity.pdbx_description
1 polymer ?
#
loop_
_entity_poly.entity_id
_entity_poly.type
_entity_poly.pdbx_seq_one_letter_code
_entity_poly.pdbx_strand_id
1 'polypeptide(L)'
;MKRLKRLTPFAGTCSDGAPTSPVNLHNSGSSAISIEKMILRTSKIIIFFFLFFLYHYNSNLAFCSNKHFLSVKNDKIVNETGREVKEVKLRGIQIDFGSIRGDIYSYPGNNKKLENFFDMMLDYVITEDDFRNIRDMGANMIRLSLSTYKDFEHDTNPFTYREKNFKRLDRLIKWAGKYRLYIIMSMRQSPGGHNSTPHSGNKGLNKLWTNREYQRRLIVLWKTIALRYARDPVIAGYDLLNEPDAPDKEVFNKVYREITKGIREVDDKHIIFLEGNLWAKNLDWIQSPLDTNTALSIHFYEPGIYIEGEGTYPSKIRGNIFDQQALRRRLKKRVVPGQLLNRPVWVGEFGAMTKADNYLKYDQDVIHLLEELNLHWTYWNYKNLRGKPDTQAIYYSTPNNKFIRLISKIKKSKRTFSSFTKQNLREALEFLQTVNFSEKHQLKELLTEFYCF
;
A
#
# COMPACT_ATOMS: atom_id res chain seq x y z
N MET A 1 48.34 -45.15 -18.59
CA MET A 1 49.45 -45.28 -17.62
C MET A 1 49.07 -44.48 -16.38
N LYS A 2 49.00 -44.93 -15.13
CA LYS A 2 49.35 -46.18 -14.45
C LYS A 2 48.16 -46.63 -13.59
N ARG A 3 48.17 -47.93 -13.32
CA ARG A 3 47.18 -48.77 -12.64
C ARG A 3 47.70 -49.06 -11.22
N LEU A 4 46.84 -49.67 -10.38
CA LEU A 4 47.16 -50.51 -9.18
C LEU A 4 47.29 -49.72 -7.84
N LYS A 5 46.81 -50.18 -6.67
CA LYS A 5 46.28 -51.48 -6.23
C LYS A 5 45.88 -51.41 -4.73
N ARG A 6 44.97 -52.32 -4.33
CA ARG A 6 45.00 -53.17 -3.09
C ARG A 6 44.54 -52.54 -1.75
N LEU A 7 43.93 -53.24 -0.77
CA LEU A 7 43.64 -54.66 -0.49
C LEU A 7 42.51 -54.72 0.57
N THR A 8 41.59 -55.67 0.46
CA THR A 8 40.95 -56.37 1.60
C THR A 8 41.86 -57.54 2.02
N PRO A 9 41.76 -58.15 3.23
CA PRO A 9 40.81 -59.26 3.48
C PRO A 9 40.31 -59.32 4.94
N PHE A 10 39.24 -60.05 5.27
CA PHE A 10 39.37 -61.43 5.77
C PHE A 10 38.07 -62.22 5.57
N ALA A 11 38.26 -63.51 5.29
CA ALA A 11 37.26 -64.52 4.99
C ALA A 11 37.27 -65.63 6.05
N GLY A 12 36.23 -66.47 6.02
CA GLY A 12 36.20 -67.82 6.58
C GLY A 12 35.24 -67.97 7.76
N THR A 13 34.36 -68.97 7.85
CA THR A 13 34.16 -70.22 7.08
C THR A 13 32.80 -70.82 7.45
N CYS A 14 32.15 -71.49 6.50
CA CYS A 14 31.05 -72.44 6.74
C CYS A 14 31.57 -73.88 6.62
N SER A 15 31.02 -74.80 7.41
CA SER A 15 30.91 -76.27 7.21
C SER A 15 30.36 -76.85 8.53
N ASP A 16 29.49 -77.86 8.67
CA ASP A 16 28.88 -78.86 7.79
C ASP A 16 27.69 -79.50 8.56
N GLY A 17 26.81 -80.22 7.86
CA GLY A 17 26.06 -81.34 8.47
C GLY A 17 24.55 -81.42 8.15
N ALA A 18 24.20 -82.22 7.15
CA ALA A 18 22.85 -82.76 6.88
C ALA A 18 22.55 -83.98 7.81
N PRO A 19 21.49 -84.79 7.59
CA PRO A 19 20.04 -84.58 7.38
C PRO A 19 19.18 -85.35 8.42
N THR A 20 17.84 -85.17 8.44
CA THR A 20 16.79 -86.21 8.59
C THR A 20 15.42 -85.61 8.93
N SER A 21 14.40 -85.89 8.12
CA SER A 21 12.95 -85.71 8.42
C SER A 21 12.45 -86.80 9.41
N PRO A 22 11.18 -86.85 9.90
CA PRO A 22 10.04 -85.91 9.77
C PRO A 22 9.20 -85.69 11.08
N VAL A 23 8.11 -84.91 10.97
CA VAL A 23 6.86 -84.87 11.78
C VAL A 23 6.90 -84.24 13.19
N ASN A 24 6.23 -83.08 13.38
CA ASN A 24 4.92 -83.00 14.06
C ASN A 24 4.40 -81.57 14.24
N LEU A 25 3.10 -81.41 13.99
CA LEU A 25 2.28 -80.24 14.27
C LEU A 25 2.18 -80.01 15.79
N HIS A 26 2.45 -78.79 16.26
CA HIS A 26 1.49 -77.95 16.99
C HIS A 26 2.11 -76.66 17.57
N ASN A 27 1.40 -75.56 17.34
CA ASN A 27 1.24 -74.35 18.16
C ASN A 27 2.44 -73.46 18.55
N SER A 28 2.39 -72.22 18.05
CA SER A 28 2.30 -70.93 18.80
C SER A 28 3.03 -69.84 18.00
N GLY A 29 2.39 -68.76 17.53
CA GLY A 29 1.58 -67.84 18.31
C GLY A 29 2.44 -66.78 19.01
N SER A 30 3.44 -66.18 18.35
CA SER A 30 4.27 -65.13 18.98
C SER A 30 4.96 -64.13 18.03
N SER A 31 5.21 -64.47 16.76
CA SER A 31 6.01 -63.60 15.86
C SER A 31 5.21 -62.48 15.15
N ALA A 32 3.92 -62.67 14.89
CA ALA A 32 3.11 -61.69 14.15
C ALA A 32 2.79 -60.42 14.98
N ILE A 33 2.56 -60.57 16.29
CA ILE A 33 2.21 -59.47 17.19
C ILE A 33 3.39 -58.48 17.38
N SER A 34 4.63 -58.98 17.28
CA SER A 34 5.84 -58.16 17.39
C SER A 34 6.02 -57.22 16.17
N ILE A 35 5.78 -57.75 14.96
CA ILE A 35 5.90 -56.99 13.71
C ILE A 35 4.75 -55.99 13.59
N GLU A 36 3.51 -56.37 13.91
CA GLU A 36 2.38 -55.42 13.94
C GLU A 36 2.59 -54.29 14.94
N LYS A 37 3.06 -54.58 16.16
CA LYS A 37 3.36 -53.54 17.15
C LYS A 37 4.51 -52.62 16.70
N MET A 38 5.49 -53.16 16.00
CA MET A 38 6.60 -52.37 15.46
C MET A 38 6.14 -51.46 14.31
N ILE A 39 5.34 -51.98 13.37
CA ILE A 39 4.73 -51.22 12.27
C ILE A 39 3.78 -50.15 12.82
N LEU A 40 2.93 -50.47 13.80
CA LEU A 40 2.07 -49.48 14.46
C LEU A 40 2.87 -48.39 15.18
N ARG A 41 4.04 -48.71 15.76
CA ARG A 41 4.94 -47.71 16.37
C ARG A 41 5.60 -46.82 15.32
N THR A 42 6.15 -47.38 14.25
CA THR A 42 6.75 -46.58 13.16
C THR A 42 5.70 -45.77 12.41
N SER A 43 4.51 -46.32 12.16
CA SER A 43 3.38 -45.58 11.57
C SER A 43 2.91 -44.45 12.48
N LYS A 44 2.81 -44.66 13.81
CA LYS A 44 2.47 -43.58 14.76
C LYS A 44 3.55 -42.50 14.82
N ILE A 45 4.83 -42.86 14.74
CA ILE A 45 5.94 -41.90 14.71
C ILE A 45 5.93 -41.12 13.38
N ILE A 46 5.74 -41.78 12.24
CA ILE A 46 5.64 -41.12 10.93
C ILE A 46 4.40 -40.22 10.87
N ILE A 47 3.25 -40.66 11.38
CA ILE A 47 2.04 -39.83 11.49
C ILE A 47 2.27 -38.65 12.44
N PHE A 48 2.96 -38.85 13.56
CA PHE A 48 3.29 -37.76 14.49
C PHE A 48 4.24 -36.75 13.85
N PHE A 49 5.29 -37.19 13.15
CA PHE A 49 6.17 -36.29 12.40
C PHE A 49 5.46 -35.62 11.23
N PHE A 50 4.57 -36.31 10.51
CA PHE A 50 3.80 -35.74 9.41
C PHE A 50 2.75 -34.74 9.91
N LEU A 51 2.11 -35.00 11.06
CA LEU A 51 1.21 -34.07 11.73
C LEU A 51 1.96 -32.91 12.40
N PHE A 52 3.15 -33.14 12.93
CA PHE A 52 4.03 -32.08 13.46
C PHE A 52 4.56 -31.21 12.33
N PHE A 53 4.93 -31.79 11.18
CA PHE A 53 5.31 -31.07 9.97
C PHE A 53 4.11 -30.36 9.37
N LEU A 54 2.93 -30.97 9.28
CA LEU A 54 1.69 -30.28 8.87
C LEU A 54 1.29 -29.19 9.86
N TYR A 55 1.49 -29.39 11.16
CA TYR A 55 1.23 -28.37 12.17
C TYR A 55 2.23 -27.23 12.04
N HIS A 56 3.54 -27.47 11.91
CA HIS A 56 4.53 -26.41 11.69
C HIS A 56 4.46 -25.77 10.29
N TYR A 57 4.11 -26.54 9.26
CA TYR A 57 3.90 -26.05 7.90
C TYR A 57 2.60 -25.23 7.83
N ASN A 58 1.53 -25.64 8.50
CA ASN A 58 0.31 -24.84 8.68
C ASN A 58 0.45 -23.70 9.70
N SER A 59 1.37 -23.79 10.67
CA SER A 59 1.70 -22.70 11.61
C SER A 59 2.53 -21.62 10.93
N ASN A 60 3.38 -22.00 9.97
CA ASN A 60 4.09 -21.07 9.09
C ASN A 60 3.24 -20.61 7.88
N LEU A 61 2.18 -21.34 7.51
CA LEU A 61 1.14 -20.93 6.56
C LEU A 61 -0.06 -20.23 7.21
N ALA A 62 -0.06 -20.08 8.54
CA ALA A 62 -0.87 -19.08 9.20
C ALA A 62 -0.28 -17.72 8.83
N PHE A 63 -0.60 -17.24 7.63
CA PHE A 63 -0.36 -15.87 7.20
C PHE A 63 -0.85 -14.98 8.35
N CYS A 64 0.08 -14.42 9.12
CA CYS A 64 -0.23 -13.41 10.12
C CYS A 64 -0.56 -12.12 9.38
N SER A 65 -1.74 -12.07 8.74
CA SER A 65 -2.38 -10.83 8.37
C SER A 65 -2.74 -10.03 9.63
N ASN A 66 -2.89 -8.71 9.49
CA ASN A 66 -3.61 -7.94 10.51
C ASN A 66 -5.00 -8.55 10.63
N LYS A 67 -5.29 -9.23 11.75
CA LYS A 67 -6.52 -10.03 11.91
C LYS A 67 -7.70 -9.22 12.44
N HIS A 68 -7.49 -7.94 12.74
CA HIS A 68 -8.43 -7.13 13.51
C HIS A 68 -8.70 -5.80 12.82
N PHE A 69 -9.98 -5.47 12.74
CA PHE A 69 -10.43 -4.17 12.24
C PHE A 69 -9.96 -3.06 13.17
N LEU A 70 -9.58 -1.93 12.56
CA LEU A 70 -9.38 -0.70 13.29
C LEU A 70 -10.71 0.04 13.39
N SER A 71 -10.93 0.68 14.52
CA SER A 71 -12.10 1.54 14.76
C SER A 71 -11.67 2.86 15.41
N VAL A 72 -12.56 3.84 15.35
CA VAL A 72 -12.40 5.10 16.05
C VAL A 72 -13.14 5.04 17.40
N LYS A 73 -12.41 5.35 18.47
CA LYS A 73 -12.96 5.59 19.80
C LYS A 73 -12.47 6.94 20.30
N ASN A 74 -13.39 7.89 20.43
CA ASN A 74 -13.07 9.29 20.72
C ASN A 74 -12.08 9.85 19.69
N ASP A 75 -10.97 10.40 20.15
CA ASP A 75 -9.88 10.98 19.36
C ASP A 75 -8.79 9.96 18.96
N LYS A 76 -9.05 8.66 19.13
CA LYS A 76 -8.06 7.59 18.90
C LYS A 76 -8.53 6.57 17.87
N ILE A 77 -7.58 6.05 17.11
CA ILE A 77 -7.74 4.81 16.36
C ILE A 77 -7.30 3.66 17.26
N VAL A 78 -8.13 2.63 17.35
CA VAL A 78 -7.90 1.47 18.22
C VAL A 78 -8.04 0.17 17.45
N ASN A 79 -7.39 -0.86 17.98
CA ASN A 79 -7.61 -2.26 17.62
C ASN A 79 -8.36 -2.91 18.80
N GLU A 80 -9.50 -3.51 18.52
CA GLU A 80 -10.35 -4.17 19.51
C GLU A 80 -10.28 -5.68 19.34
N THR A 81 -9.81 -6.36 20.39
CA THR A 81 -9.75 -7.83 20.43
C THR A 81 -10.47 -8.34 21.67
N GLY A 82 -11.73 -8.73 21.49
CA GLY A 82 -12.59 -9.12 22.62
C GLY A 82 -12.83 -7.94 23.57
N ARG A 83 -12.23 -7.99 24.77
CA ARG A 83 -12.32 -6.91 25.78
C ARG A 83 -11.13 -5.96 25.76
N GLU A 84 -10.05 -6.29 25.06
CA GLU A 84 -8.85 -5.46 24.99
C GLU A 84 -9.03 -4.38 23.91
N VAL A 85 -8.79 -3.13 24.29
CA VAL A 85 -8.80 -1.97 23.39
C VAL A 85 -7.40 -1.36 23.42
N LYS A 86 -6.66 -1.50 22.32
CA LYS A 86 -5.31 -0.97 22.21
C LYS A 86 -5.29 0.18 21.22
N GLU A 87 -4.74 1.32 21.64
CA GLU A 87 -4.48 2.44 20.73
C GLU A 87 -3.48 2.01 19.66
N VAL A 88 -3.81 2.30 18.40
CA VAL A 88 -2.96 2.06 17.25
C VAL A 88 -2.52 3.40 16.70
N LYS A 89 -1.23 3.51 16.43
CA LYS A 89 -0.67 4.69 15.78
C LYS A 89 -0.25 4.32 14.37
N LEU A 90 -0.84 5.01 13.40
CA LEU A 90 -0.61 4.71 11.99
C LEU A 90 0.54 5.61 11.52
N ARG A 91 1.68 4.98 11.24
CA ARG A 91 2.84 5.62 10.62
C ARG A 91 3.13 4.87 9.33
N GLY A 92 3.04 5.60 8.24
CA GLY A 92 3.05 4.97 6.94
C GLY A 92 3.71 5.76 5.85
N ILE A 93 3.68 5.15 4.68
CA ILE A 93 4.20 5.74 3.46
C ILE A 93 3.17 5.66 2.35
N GLN A 94 3.18 6.68 1.50
CA GLN A 94 2.38 6.71 0.29
C GLN A 94 2.89 5.67 -0.71
N ILE A 95 1.99 4.97 -1.39
CA ILE A 95 2.27 4.31 -2.67
C ILE A 95 1.14 4.66 -3.65
N ASP A 96 1.49 5.06 -4.86
CA ASP A 96 0.52 5.18 -5.95
C ASP A 96 0.27 3.80 -6.58
N PHE A 97 -0.99 3.46 -6.90
CA PHE A 97 -1.38 2.22 -7.59
C PHE A 97 -0.60 2.00 -8.91
N GLY A 98 0.01 3.06 -9.44
CA GLY A 98 1.04 2.99 -10.48
C GLY A 98 0.52 3.34 -11.87
N SER A 99 -0.73 3.79 -11.96
CA SER A 99 -1.35 4.19 -13.21
C SER A 99 -0.95 5.60 -13.61
N ILE A 100 -0.66 5.77 -14.91
CA ILE A 100 -0.60 7.08 -15.57
C ILE A 100 -1.78 7.28 -16.54
N ARG A 101 -2.84 6.47 -16.38
CA ARG A 101 -4.04 6.49 -17.23
C ARG A 101 -4.80 7.82 -17.15
N GLY A 102 -4.79 8.49 -16.00
CA GLY A 102 -5.38 9.83 -15.85
C GLY A 102 -4.78 10.86 -16.82
N ASP A 103 -3.51 10.69 -17.18
CA ASP A 103 -2.75 11.59 -18.05
C ASP A 103 -2.74 11.14 -19.52
N ILE A 104 -3.54 10.14 -19.90
CA ILE A 104 -3.47 9.54 -21.24
C ILE A 104 -3.69 10.56 -22.37
N TYR A 105 -4.49 11.59 -22.12
CA TYR A 105 -4.76 12.68 -23.07
C TYR A 105 -3.54 13.56 -23.35
N SER A 106 -2.49 13.49 -22.53
CA SER A 106 -1.22 14.19 -22.76
C SER A 106 -0.32 13.50 -23.80
N TYR A 107 -0.74 12.35 -24.34
CA TYR A 107 0.03 11.56 -25.31
C TYR A 107 -0.64 11.55 -26.70
N PRO A 108 0.14 11.65 -27.79
CA PRO A 108 -0.41 11.65 -29.15
C PRO A 108 -0.74 10.23 -29.66
N GLY A 109 -1.96 10.05 -30.21
CA GLY A 109 -2.37 8.90 -31.04
C GLY A 109 -2.62 7.56 -30.33
N ASN A 110 -3.27 6.63 -31.05
CA ASN A 110 -3.57 5.22 -30.71
C ASN A 110 -3.89 4.91 -29.23
N ASN A 111 -5.00 5.47 -28.74
CA ASN A 111 -5.48 5.31 -27.37
C ASN A 111 -5.54 3.86 -26.91
N LYS A 112 -6.01 2.91 -27.74
CA LYS A 112 -6.17 1.52 -27.31
C LYS A 112 -4.85 0.79 -27.04
N LYS A 113 -3.82 0.95 -27.91
CA LYS A 113 -2.50 0.33 -27.67
C LYS A 113 -1.82 0.97 -26.44
N LEU A 114 -1.99 2.28 -26.26
CA LEU A 114 -1.45 3.02 -25.12
C LEU A 114 -2.16 2.67 -23.80
N GLU A 115 -3.50 2.57 -23.81
CA GLU A 115 -4.31 2.11 -22.69
C GLU A 115 -3.89 0.72 -22.23
N ASN A 116 -3.71 -0.20 -23.17
CA ASN A 116 -3.22 -1.56 -22.87
C ASN A 116 -1.82 -1.53 -22.26
N PHE A 117 -0.92 -0.68 -22.75
CA PHE A 117 0.41 -0.54 -22.18
C PHE A 117 0.39 0.01 -20.75
N PHE A 118 -0.39 1.06 -20.49
CA PHE A 118 -0.57 1.59 -19.13
C PHE A 118 -1.28 0.60 -18.21
N ASP A 119 -2.17 -0.24 -18.75
CA ASP A 119 -2.75 -1.35 -18.00
C ASP A 119 -1.68 -2.40 -17.63
N MET A 120 -0.74 -2.70 -18.52
CA MET A 120 0.37 -3.61 -18.22
C MET A 120 1.33 -3.03 -17.18
N MET A 121 1.54 -1.71 -17.13
CA MET A 121 2.41 -1.07 -16.12
C MET A 121 2.04 -1.45 -14.69
N LEU A 122 0.75 -1.63 -14.39
CA LEU A 122 0.25 -1.97 -13.05
C LEU A 122 0.78 -3.32 -12.53
N ASP A 123 1.32 -4.18 -13.40
CA ASP A 123 1.94 -5.44 -13.00
C ASP A 123 3.44 -5.31 -12.69
N TYR A 124 4.06 -4.15 -12.94
CA TYR A 124 5.50 -3.94 -12.78
C TYR A 124 5.84 -2.78 -11.82
N VAL A 125 4.94 -1.80 -11.68
CA VAL A 125 5.18 -0.64 -10.81
C VAL A 125 5.20 -1.03 -9.33
N ILE A 126 4.43 -2.01 -8.89
CA ILE A 126 4.44 -2.43 -7.48
C ILE A 126 4.69 -3.93 -7.42
N THR A 127 5.65 -4.31 -6.59
CA THR A 127 6.09 -5.69 -6.38
C THR A 127 5.95 -6.08 -4.91
N GLU A 128 5.99 -7.37 -4.61
CA GLU A 128 5.96 -7.86 -3.23
C GLU A 128 7.13 -7.34 -2.39
N ASP A 129 8.31 -7.19 -3.01
CA ASP A 129 9.50 -6.65 -2.37
C ASP A 129 9.27 -5.22 -1.86
N ASP A 130 8.38 -4.44 -2.48
CA ASP A 130 8.05 -3.10 -2.00
C ASP A 130 7.35 -3.14 -0.63
N PHE A 131 6.44 -4.10 -0.42
CA PHE A 131 5.77 -4.28 0.87
C PHE A 131 6.73 -4.82 1.93
N ARG A 132 7.63 -5.74 1.55
CA ARG A 132 8.71 -6.20 2.43
C ARG A 132 9.57 -5.02 2.88
N ASN A 133 10.07 -4.22 1.93
CA ASN A 133 10.96 -3.09 2.21
C ASN A 133 10.29 -2.06 3.13
N ILE A 134 9.01 -1.74 2.89
CA ILE A 134 8.25 -0.79 3.74
C ILE A 134 8.09 -1.33 5.16
N ARG A 135 7.84 -2.64 5.29
CA ARG A 135 7.79 -3.29 6.60
C ARG A 135 9.15 -3.30 7.29
N ASP A 136 10.23 -3.59 6.56
CA ASP A 136 11.60 -3.61 7.08
C ASP A 136 12.07 -2.22 7.53
N MET A 137 11.56 -1.15 6.91
CA MET A 137 11.73 0.22 7.38
C MET A 137 11.02 0.49 8.73
N GLY A 138 10.12 -0.39 9.17
CA GLY A 138 9.36 -0.30 10.42
C GLY A 138 7.91 0.18 10.26
N ALA A 139 7.50 0.65 9.07
CA ALA A 139 6.17 1.20 8.87
C ALA A 139 5.08 0.16 9.16
N ASN A 140 3.89 0.63 9.52
CA ASN A 140 2.73 -0.24 9.78
C ASN A 140 1.52 0.05 8.89
N MET A 141 1.62 1.03 8.00
CA MET A 141 0.53 1.46 7.14
C MET A 141 1.05 1.91 5.76
N ILE A 142 0.28 1.64 4.72
CA ILE A 142 0.44 2.20 3.38
C ILE A 142 -0.80 3.01 3.03
N ARG A 143 -0.61 4.29 2.65
CA ARG A 143 -1.65 5.04 1.94
C ARG A 143 -1.59 4.64 0.48
N LEU A 144 -2.47 3.74 0.08
CA LEU A 144 -2.55 3.26 -1.30
C LEU A 144 -3.44 4.20 -2.10
N SER A 145 -2.81 5.04 -2.91
CA SER A 145 -3.52 5.99 -3.75
C SER A 145 -4.02 5.31 -5.01
N LEU A 146 -5.34 5.22 -5.11
CA LEU A 146 -6.05 4.83 -6.31
C LEU A 146 -5.88 5.96 -7.32
N SER A 147 -4.84 5.83 -8.16
CA SER A 147 -4.32 6.91 -9.01
C SER A 147 -5.40 7.55 -9.87
N THR A 148 -6.38 6.78 -10.34
CA THR A 148 -7.59 7.32 -10.96
C THR A 148 -8.79 6.39 -10.87
N TYR A 149 -10.00 6.93 -10.75
CA TYR A 149 -11.24 6.13 -10.85
C TYR A 149 -11.30 5.29 -12.14
N LYS A 150 -10.65 5.76 -13.21
CA LYS A 150 -10.57 5.08 -14.52
C LYS A 150 -9.78 3.77 -14.49
N ASP A 151 -9.05 3.51 -13.41
CA ASP A 151 -8.43 2.22 -13.17
C ASP A 151 -9.47 1.17 -12.79
N PHE A 152 -10.60 1.56 -12.20
CA PHE A 152 -11.62 0.64 -11.72
C PHE A 152 -12.91 0.69 -12.52
N GLU A 153 -13.29 1.87 -13.03
CA GLU A 153 -14.49 2.09 -13.86
C GLU A 153 -14.13 2.39 -15.32
N HIS A 154 -14.96 1.96 -16.26
CA HIS A 154 -14.89 2.37 -17.66
C HIS A 154 -15.53 3.76 -17.86
N ASP A 155 -14.73 4.77 -18.19
CA ASP A 155 -15.24 6.14 -18.35
C ASP A 155 -16.24 6.30 -19.52
N THR A 156 -16.06 5.50 -20.58
CA THR A 156 -16.96 5.47 -21.75
C THR A 156 -18.21 4.62 -21.54
N ASN A 157 -18.25 3.84 -20.47
CA ASN A 157 -19.40 3.02 -20.09
C ASN A 157 -19.51 2.97 -18.55
N PRO A 158 -20.00 4.07 -17.94
CA PRO A 158 -20.10 4.21 -16.49
C PRO A 158 -20.76 3.00 -15.80
N PHE A 159 -20.43 2.77 -14.53
CA PHE A 159 -20.87 1.62 -13.71
C PHE A 159 -20.42 0.25 -14.21
N THR A 160 -19.59 0.21 -15.25
CA THR A 160 -18.94 -1.02 -15.72
C THR A 160 -17.51 -1.06 -15.20
N TYR A 161 -17.13 -2.17 -14.59
CA TYR A 161 -15.91 -2.27 -13.81
C TYR A 161 -14.82 -3.12 -14.45
N ARG A 162 -13.57 -2.77 -14.17
CA ARG A 162 -12.37 -3.44 -14.65
C ARG A 162 -11.92 -4.51 -13.66
N GLU A 163 -12.52 -5.69 -13.70
CA GLU A 163 -12.20 -6.80 -12.78
C GLU A 163 -10.71 -7.15 -12.72
N LYS A 164 -9.97 -6.99 -13.83
CA LYS A 164 -8.52 -7.21 -13.86
C LYS A 164 -7.78 -6.29 -12.88
N ASN A 165 -8.24 -5.06 -12.70
CA ASN A 165 -7.61 -4.10 -11.79
C ASN A 165 -8.01 -4.35 -10.33
N PHE A 166 -9.21 -4.86 -10.08
CA PHE A 166 -9.56 -5.40 -8.75
C PHE A 166 -8.67 -6.59 -8.39
N LYS A 167 -8.42 -7.55 -9.29
CA LYS A 167 -7.48 -8.66 -9.03
C LYS A 167 -6.05 -8.20 -8.71
N ARG A 168 -5.61 -7.08 -9.30
CA ARG A 168 -4.32 -6.46 -8.99
C ARG A 168 -4.34 -5.84 -7.59
N LEU A 169 -5.42 -5.14 -7.24
CA LEU A 169 -5.63 -4.61 -5.90
C LEU A 169 -5.66 -5.73 -4.84
N ASP A 170 -6.35 -6.85 -5.11
CA ASP A 170 -6.38 -8.03 -4.23
C ASP A 170 -4.96 -8.57 -3.95
N ARG A 171 -4.09 -8.57 -4.97
CA ARG A 171 -2.68 -8.96 -4.82
C ARG A 171 -1.91 -8.01 -3.90
N LEU A 172 -2.14 -6.70 -4.03
CA LEU A 172 -1.51 -5.70 -3.15
C LEU A 172 -1.99 -5.86 -1.70
N ILE A 173 -3.28 -6.06 -1.48
CA ILE A 173 -3.87 -6.31 -0.15
C ILE A 173 -3.30 -7.59 0.47
N LYS A 174 -3.15 -8.66 -0.32
CA LYS A 174 -2.54 -9.91 0.13
C LYS A 174 -1.09 -9.70 0.59
N TRP A 175 -0.30 -8.93 -0.16
CA TRP A 175 1.07 -8.59 0.25
C TRP A 175 1.10 -7.74 1.51
N ALA A 176 0.25 -6.70 1.62
CA ALA A 176 0.13 -5.91 2.83
C ALA A 176 -0.20 -6.78 4.06
N GLY A 177 -1.17 -7.69 3.92
CA GLY A 177 -1.50 -8.67 4.95
C GLY A 177 -0.30 -9.54 5.32
N LYS A 178 0.41 -10.12 4.35
CA LYS A 178 1.62 -10.92 4.58
C LYS A 178 2.67 -10.20 5.44
N TYR A 179 2.84 -8.90 5.20
CA TYR A 179 3.83 -8.06 5.89
C TYR A 179 3.25 -7.23 7.04
N ARG A 180 2.03 -7.54 7.52
CA ARG A 180 1.37 -6.84 8.64
C ARG A 180 1.24 -5.33 8.45
N LEU A 181 1.05 -4.90 7.22
CA LEU A 181 0.80 -3.50 6.86
C LEU A 181 -0.70 -3.29 6.72
N TYR A 182 -1.22 -2.22 7.33
CA TYR A 182 -2.55 -1.73 7.02
C TYR A 182 -2.57 -0.97 5.69
N ILE A 183 -3.70 -0.96 5.01
CA ILE A 183 -3.92 -0.11 3.82
C ILE A 183 -5.00 0.93 4.14
N ILE A 184 -4.70 2.20 3.88
CA ILE A 184 -5.72 3.24 3.68
C ILE A 184 -5.87 3.43 2.17
N MET A 185 -7.04 3.13 1.62
CA MET A 185 -7.31 3.34 0.18
C MET A 185 -7.73 4.79 -0.04
N SER A 186 -7.00 5.53 -0.86
CA SER A 186 -7.27 6.94 -1.14
C SER A 186 -7.68 7.18 -2.58
N MET A 187 -8.83 7.82 -2.82
CA MET A 187 -9.26 8.16 -4.17
C MET A 187 -8.59 9.44 -4.67
N ARG A 188 -7.61 9.29 -5.56
CA ARG A 188 -6.84 10.44 -6.05
C ARG A 188 -7.51 11.23 -7.16
N GLN A 189 -8.19 10.55 -8.07
CA GLN A 189 -8.99 11.21 -9.11
C GLN A 189 -10.40 10.66 -9.08
N SER A 190 -11.37 11.54 -8.91
CA SER A 190 -12.78 11.19 -8.97
C SER A 190 -13.35 11.40 -10.38
N PRO A 191 -14.49 10.76 -10.71
CA PRO A 191 -15.31 11.21 -11.82
C PRO A 191 -15.55 12.72 -11.70
N GLY A 192 -15.37 13.44 -12.82
CA GLY A 192 -15.61 14.87 -12.87
C GLY A 192 -14.54 15.78 -12.27
N GLY A 193 -13.55 15.28 -11.52
CA GLY A 193 -12.54 16.07 -10.81
C GLY A 193 -13.10 16.85 -9.61
N HIS A 194 -12.37 16.89 -8.50
CA HIS A 194 -12.81 17.49 -7.21
C HIS A 194 -11.95 18.67 -6.74
N ASN A 195 -10.98 19.10 -7.57
CA ASN A 195 -10.30 20.37 -7.46
C ASN A 195 -9.80 20.80 -8.86
N SER A 196 -9.25 22.02 -8.97
CA SER A 196 -8.87 22.59 -10.27
C SER A 196 -7.48 22.16 -10.80
N THR A 197 -6.79 21.27 -10.10
CA THR A 197 -5.46 20.80 -10.52
C THR A 197 -5.60 19.60 -11.47
N PRO A 198 -4.65 19.38 -12.39
CA PRO A 198 -4.70 18.23 -13.28
C PRO A 198 -4.67 16.87 -12.56
N HIS A 199 -4.08 16.81 -11.35
CA HIS A 199 -3.94 15.55 -10.62
C HIS A 199 -5.25 15.06 -9.98
N SER A 200 -6.32 15.87 -9.93
CA SER A 200 -7.65 15.45 -9.46
C SER A 200 -8.50 14.78 -10.55
N GLY A 201 -8.00 14.74 -11.78
CA GLY A 201 -8.66 14.17 -12.94
C GLY A 201 -9.38 15.20 -13.81
N ASN A 202 -10.16 14.71 -14.78
CA ASN A 202 -11.02 15.50 -15.68
C ASN A 202 -10.36 16.76 -16.29
N LYS A 203 -9.06 16.72 -16.61
CA LYS A 203 -8.29 17.84 -17.15
C LYS A 203 -8.28 19.10 -16.24
N GLY A 204 -8.38 18.91 -14.92
CA GLY A 204 -8.46 20.00 -13.95
C GLY A 204 -9.83 20.69 -13.89
N LEU A 205 -10.86 20.10 -14.48
CA LEU A 205 -12.22 20.58 -14.32
C LEU A 205 -12.75 20.09 -12.96
N ASN A 206 -13.18 21.02 -12.11
CA ASN A 206 -13.67 20.76 -10.74
C ASN A 206 -15.20 20.50 -10.71
N LYS A 207 -15.66 19.46 -11.42
CA LYS A 207 -17.10 19.24 -11.69
C LYS A 207 -17.80 18.27 -10.73
N LEU A 208 -17.08 17.59 -9.84
CA LEU A 208 -17.70 16.67 -8.87
C LEU A 208 -18.77 17.38 -8.03
N TRP A 209 -18.50 18.60 -7.57
CA TRP A 209 -19.36 19.31 -6.62
C TRP A 209 -20.73 19.72 -7.18
N THR A 210 -20.81 20.00 -8.49
CA THR A 210 -22.02 20.52 -9.13
C THR A 210 -22.74 19.51 -10.02
N ASN A 211 -22.10 18.39 -10.36
CA ASN A 211 -22.67 17.39 -11.25
C ASN A 211 -23.13 16.13 -10.50
N ARG A 212 -24.45 15.92 -10.45
CA ARG A 212 -25.06 14.78 -9.75
C ARG A 212 -24.67 13.42 -10.33
N GLU A 213 -24.40 13.31 -11.62
CA GLU A 213 -23.98 12.05 -12.23
C GLU A 213 -22.55 11.69 -11.83
N TYR A 214 -21.63 12.66 -11.77
CA TYR A 214 -20.28 12.41 -11.25
C TYR A 214 -20.29 12.00 -9.77
N GLN A 215 -21.15 12.63 -8.95
CA GLN A 215 -21.37 12.22 -7.56
C GLN A 215 -21.89 10.78 -7.50
N ARG A 216 -22.92 10.45 -8.29
CA ARG A 216 -23.49 9.10 -8.34
C ARG A 216 -22.44 8.06 -8.74
N ARG A 217 -21.64 8.34 -9.77
CA ARG A 217 -20.54 7.45 -10.20
C ARG A 217 -19.53 7.21 -9.09
N LEU A 218 -19.11 8.26 -8.39
CA LEU A 218 -18.18 8.12 -7.28
C LEU A 218 -18.77 7.31 -6.12
N ILE A 219 -20.03 7.57 -5.74
CA ILE A 219 -20.73 6.84 -4.68
C ILE A 219 -20.83 5.35 -5.02
N VAL A 220 -21.24 5.00 -6.24
CA VAL A 220 -21.39 3.59 -6.64
C VAL A 220 -20.02 2.91 -6.76
N LEU A 221 -18.98 3.62 -7.22
CA LEU A 221 -17.62 3.09 -7.25
C LEU A 221 -17.10 2.80 -5.83
N TRP A 222 -17.26 3.74 -4.90
CA TRP A 222 -16.90 3.53 -3.50
C TRP A 222 -17.67 2.38 -2.87
N LYS A 223 -18.99 2.30 -3.08
CA LYS A 223 -19.81 1.16 -2.65
C LYS A 223 -19.31 -0.17 -3.24
N THR A 224 -18.88 -0.16 -4.51
CA THR A 224 -18.32 -1.35 -5.18
C THR A 224 -16.99 -1.78 -4.56
N ILE A 225 -16.11 -0.84 -4.24
CA ILE A 225 -14.84 -1.11 -3.55
C ILE A 225 -15.11 -1.63 -2.14
N ALA A 226 -15.94 -0.93 -1.36
CA ALA A 226 -16.26 -1.28 0.02
C ALA A 226 -16.92 -2.67 0.11
N LEU A 227 -17.89 -2.98 -0.76
CA LEU A 227 -18.54 -4.30 -0.78
C LEU A 227 -17.53 -5.46 -0.96
N ARG A 228 -16.50 -5.27 -1.80
CA ARG A 228 -15.49 -6.30 -2.06
C ARG A 228 -14.61 -6.55 -0.86
N TYR A 229 -14.32 -5.50 -0.10
CA TYR A 229 -13.31 -5.55 0.96
C TYR A 229 -13.87 -5.37 2.37
N ALA A 230 -15.19 -5.30 2.56
CA ALA A 230 -15.87 -5.12 3.84
C ALA A 230 -15.49 -6.15 4.93
N ARG A 231 -14.89 -7.28 4.54
CA ARG A 231 -14.45 -8.35 5.45
C ARG A 231 -12.93 -8.42 5.63
N ASP A 232 -12.16 -7.52 5.03
CA ASP A 232 -10.70 -7.58 5.05
C ASP A 232 -10.08 -6.58 6.04
N PRO A 233 -9.70 -7.02 7.26
CA PRO A 233 -9.10 -6.16 8.28
C PRO A 233 -7.71 -5.62 7.93
N VAL A 234 -7.11 -6.03 6.80
CA VAL A 234 -5.90 -5.38 6.28
C VAL A 234 -6.19 -3.94 5.88
N ILE A 235 -7.42 -3.64 5.47
CA ILE A 235 -7.83 -2.27 5.20
C ILE A 235 -8.08 -1.57 6.55
N ALA A 236 -7.37 -0.46 6.78
CA ALA A 236 -7.66 0.42 7.91
C ALA A 236 -8.87 1.30 7.62
N GLY A 237 -9.02 1.75 6.37
CA GLY A 237 -10.16 2.57 5.97
C GLY A 237 -10.08 3.14 4.56
N TYR A 238 -11.05 4.02 4.29
CA TYR A 238 -11.25 4.66 2.99
C TYR A 238 -11.08 6.18 3.13
N ASP A 239 -10.08 6.71 2.45
CA ASP A 239 -9.82 8.14 2.27
C ASP A 239 -10.55 8.63 1.02
N LEU A 240 -11.68 9.33 1.24
CA LEU A 240 -12.74 9.44 0.26
C LEU A 240 -12.37 10.25 -0.99
N LEU A 241 -11.58 11.31 -0.82
CA LEU A 241 -11.16 12.25 -1.85
C LEU A 241 -9.85 12.91 -1.43
N ASN A 242 -8.84 12.80 -2.29
CA ASN A 242 -7.57 13.49 -2.12
C ASN A 242 -7.68 14.99 -2.45
N GLU A 243 -7.37 15.88 -1.53
CA GLU A 243 -7.24 17.33 -1.72
C GLU A 243 -8.50 17.98 -2.33
N PRO A 244 -9.68 17.85 -1.69
CA PRO A 244 -10.89 18.49 -2.18
C PRO A 244 -10.75 20.03 -2.18
N ASP A 245 -11.38 20.66 -3.17
CA ASP A 245 -11.53 22.11 -3.30
C ASP A 245 -12.97 22.41 -3.70
N ALA A 246 -13.88 22.26 -2.73
CA ALA A 246 -15.31 22.50 -2.92
C ALA A 246 -15.63 24.00 -2.93
N PRO A 247 -16.66 24.43 -3.69
CA PRO A 247 -17.03 25.84 -3.80
C PRO A 247 -17.72 26.39 -2.54
N ASP A 248 -18.43 25.54 -1.79
CA ASP A 248 -19.17 25.91 -0.59
C ASP A 248 -19.24 24.77 0.43
N LYS A 249 -19.48 25.13 1.69
CA LYS A 249 -19.42 24.22 2.84
C LYS A 249 -20.59 23.23 2.84
N GLU A 250 -21.78 23.64 2.39
CA GLU A 250 -22.97 22.81 2.38
C GLU A 250 -22.85 21.66 1.37
N VAL A 251 -22.44 21.96 0.13
CA VAL A 251 -22.20 20.98 -0.92
C VAL A 251 -21.06 20.04 -0.54
N PHE A 252 -19.96 20.57 0.02
CA PHE A 252 -18.84 19.78 0.52
C PHE A 252 -19.30 18.67 1.47
N ASN A 253 -20.01 19.05 2.55
CA ASN A 253 -20.50 18.08 3.54
C ASN A 253 -21.60 17.18 3.00
N LYS A 254 -22.44 17.67 2.09
CA LYS A 254 -23.48 16.85 1.46
C LYS A 254 -22.88 15.71 0.64
N VAL A 255 -21.87 15.99 -0.18
CA VAL A 255 -21.19 14.97 -0.99
C VAL A 255 -20.50 13.93 -0.10
N TYR A 256 -19.78 14.35 0.96
CA TYR A 256 -19.20 13.42 1.92
C TYR A 256 -20.24 12.54 2.63
N ARG A 257 -21.38 13.11 3.05
CA ARG A 257 -22.48 12.31 3.63
C ARG A 257 -23.07 11.31 2.63
N GLU A 258 -23.26 11.70 1.38
CA GLU A 258 -23.81 10.80 0.34
C GLU A 258 -22.85 9.65 0.01
N ILE A 259 -21.53 9.91 -0.07
CA ILE A 259 -20.51 8.86 -0.25
C ILE A 259 -20.45 7.94 0.96
N THR A 260 -20.37 8.50 2.17
CA THR A 260 -20.33 7.74 3.43
C THR A 260 -21.55 6.84 3.57
N LYS A 261 -22.75 7.36 3.30
CA LYS A 261 -23.98 6.58 3.30
C LYS A 261 -23.91 5.41 2.32
N GLY A 262 -23.45 5.64 1.09
CA GLY A 262 -23.32 4.58 0.08
C GLY A 262 -22.34 3.48 0.48
N ILE A 263 -21.24 3.82 1.18
CA ILE A 263 -20.31 2.84 1.76
C ILE A 263 -20.97 2.06 2.90
N ARG A 264 -21.63 2.76 3.84
CA ARG A 264 -22.29 2.14 5.01
C ARG A 264 -23.46 1.22 4.65
N GLU A 265 -24.00 1.28 3.43
CA GLU A 265 -24.95 0.28 2.93
C GLU A 265 -24.35 -1.12 2.77
N VAL A 266 -23.01 -1.24 2.71
CA VAL A 266 -22.31 -2.52 2.45
C VAL A 266 -21.14 -2.80 3.42
N ASP A 267 -20.68 -1.79 4.15
CA ASP A 267 -19.52 -1.89 5.03
C ASP A 267 -19.67 -0.99 6.27
N ASP A 268 -19.88 -1.61 7.42
CA ASP A 268 -20.06 -0.98 8.73
C ASP A 268 -18.78 -0.95 9.59
N LYS A 269 -17.65 -1.48 9.10
CA LYS A 269 -16.45 -1.74 9.94
C LYS A 269 -15.28 -0.81 9.68
N HIS A 270 -15.03 -0.46 8.43
CA HIS A 270 -13.84 0.31 8.07
C HIS A 270 -13.96 1.78 8.44
N ILE A 271 -12.84 2.41 8.79
CA ILE A 271 -12.78 3.84 9.10
C ILE A 271 -13.02 4.65 7.82
N ILE A 272 -13.79 5.73 7.92
CA ILE A 272 -13.90 6.72 6.85
C ILE A 272 -12.95 7.88 7.17
N PHE A 273 -12.00 8.16 6.28
CA PHE A 273 -11.11 9.32 6.39
C PHE A 273 -11.67 10.46 5.53
N LEU A 274 -11.90 11.62 6.16
CA LEU A 274 -12.40 12.82 5.51
C LEU A 274 -11.30 13.88 5.45
N GLU A 275 -10.80 14.15 4.26
CA GLU A 275 -9.85 15.24 4.03
C GLU A 275 -10.52 16.62 4.16
N GLY A 276 -9.78 17.59 4.70
CA GLY A 276 -10.23 18.98 4.79
C GLY A 276 -10.38 19.66 3.42
N ASN A 277 -11.09 20.78 3.35
CA ASN A 277 -11.16 21.58 2.12
C ASN A 277 -9.85 22.34 1.85
N LEU A 278 -9.79 23.04 0.72
CA LEU A 278 -8.63 23.84 0.29
C LEU A 278 -7.38 22.95 0.12
N TRP A 279 -7.52 21.87 -0.66
CA TRP A 279 -6.47 20.86 -0.86
C TRP A 279 -6.01 20.23 0.44
N ALA A 280 -6.95 19.73 1.26
CA ALA A 280 -6.67 19.08 2.54
C ALA A 280 -5.97 19.98 3.58
N LYS A 281 -5.98 21.30 3.40
CA LYS A 281 -5.30 22.20 4.35
C LYS A 281 -6.11 22.45 5.61
N ASN A 282 -7.44 22.55 5.50
CA ASN A 282 -8.28 23.06 6.57
C ASN A 282 -9.47 22.14 6.87
N LEU A 283 -9.62 21.80 8.15
CA LEU A 283 -10.74 20.99 8.66
C LEU A 283 -11.97 21.83 9.06
N ASP A 284 -11.91 23.15 8.95
CA ASP A 284 -12.94 24.10 9.40
C ASP A 284 -14.27 24.00 8.64
N TRP A 285 -14.26 23.43 7.44
CA TRP A 285 -15.46 23.14 6.66
C TRP A 285 -16.13 21.83 7.04
N ILE A 286 -15.47 20.92 7.74
CA ILE A 286 -16.07 19.64 8.15
C ILE A 286 -17.10 19.91 9.26
N GLN A 287 -18.35 19.54 8.99
CA GLN A 287 -19.39 19.46 10.01
C GLN A 287 -19.25 18.15 10.78
N SER A 288 -19.77 18.10 12.01
CA SER A 288 -19.74 16.88 12.84
C SER A 288 -20.26 15.66 12.05
N PRO A 289 -19.41 14.67 11.74
CA PRO A 289 -19.84 13.50 11.00
C PRO A 289 -20.85 12.69 11.81
N LEU A 290 -21.94 12.28 11.16
CA LEU A 290 -22.93 11.37 11.77
C LEU A 290 -22.36 9.96 11.98
N ASP A 291 -21.43 9.56 11.11
CA ASP A 291 -20.69 8.31 11.24
C ASP A 291 -19.69 8.41 12.41
N THR A 292 -19.79 7.48 13.35
CA THR A 292 -18.94 7.46 14.55
C THR A 292 -17.55 6.91 14.27
N ASN A 293 -17.42 6.08 13.22
CA ASN A 293 -16.17 5.44 12.82
C ASN A 293 -15.45 6.25 11.73
N THR A 294 -15.25 7.54 11.99
CA THR A 294 -14.68 8.52 11.07
C THR A 294 -13.42 9.14 11.65
N ALA A 295 -12.41 9.35 10.81
CA ALA A 295 -11.19 10.09 11.10
C ALA A 295 -11.08 11.29 10.14
N LEU A 296 -10.37 12.34 10.55
CA LEU A 296 -10.16 13.53 9.72
C LEU A 296 -8.74 13.57 9.18
N SER A 297 -8.56 14.15 8.00
CA SER A 297 -7.28 14.15 7.31
C SER A 297 -6.87 15.54 6.83
N ILE A 298 -5.58 15.85 6.96
CA ILE A 298 -4.95 17.05 6.37
C ILE A 298 -3.68 16.69 5.62
N HIS A 299 -3.25 17.56 4.69
CA HIS A 299 -1.90 17.54 4.12
C HIS A 299 -1.06 18.69 4.71
N PHE A 300 0.20 18.43 5.05
CA PHE A 300 1.06 19.39 5.74
C PHE A 300 2.35 19.68 4.96
N TYR A 301 2.23 20.57 3.97
CA TYR A 301 3.31 21.09 3.14
C TYR A 301 3.58 22.57 3.44
N GLU A 302 4.05 22.86 4.65
CA GLU A 302 4.22 24.24 5.14
C GLU A 302 5.67 24.56 5.49
N PRO A 303 6.25 25.66 4.98
CA PRO A 303 5.76 26.51 3.90
C PRO A 303 5.74 25.76 2.56
N GLY A 304 4.83 26.18 1.66
CA GLY A 304 4.67 25.56 0.34
C GLY A 304 5.93 25.61 -0.54
N ILE A 305 6.92 26.47 -0.26
CA ILE A 305 8.16 26.52 -1.05
C ILE A 305 8.95 25.20 -1.03
N TYR A 306 8.80 24.39 0.02
CA TYR A 306 9.51 23.11 0.11
C TYR A 306 8.95 22.04 -0.83
N ILE A 307 7.69 22.16 -1.28
CA ILE A 307 7.18 21.30 -2.35
C ILE A 307 7.56 21.80 -3.75
N GLU A 308 8.19 22.98 -3.84
CA GLU A 308 8.79 23.52 -5.07
C GLU A 308 10.31 23.26 -5.10
N GLY A 309 10.86 22.72 -4.01
CA GLY A 309 12.30 22.50 -3.86
C GLY A 309 13.08 23.80 -3.69
N GLU A 310 12.45 24.80 -3.06
CA GLU A 310 13.02 26.14 -2.88
C GLU A 310 13.26 26.46 -1.40
N GLY A 311 14.22 27.37 -1.18
CA GLY A 311 14.57 27.88 0.14
C GLY A 311 15.46 26.95 0.96
N THR A 312 15.76 27.42 2.17
CA THR A 312 16.60 26.73 3.16
C THR A 312 15.82 26.63 4.46
N TYR A 313 15.84 25.49 5.14
CA TYR A 313 15.20 25.35 6.44
C TYR A 313 16.16 25.63 7.62
N PRO A 314 15.77 26.45 8.62
CA PRO A 314 14.59 27.30 8.69
C PRO A 314 14.57 28.42 7.65
N SER A 315 13.39 28.72 7.11
CA SER A 315 13.22 29.73 6.05
C SER A 315 12.82 31.09 6.58
N LYS A 316 13.20 32.16 5.88
CA LYS A 316 12.64 33.52 6.08
C LYS A 316 11.93 33.97 4.81
N ILE A 317 10.60 34.01 4.83
CA ILE A 317 9.77 34.32 3.67
C ILE A 317 8.98 35.60 3.94
N ARG A 318 9.22 36.65 3.14
CA ARG A 318 8.57 37.97 3.28
C ARG A 318 8.60 38.48 4.73
N GLY A 319 9.75 38.40 5.38
CA GLY A 319 9.96 38.82 6.76
C GLY A 319 9.54 37.82 7.85
N ASN A 320 8.78 36.77 7.51
CA ASN A 320 8.33 35.75 8.47
C ASN A 320 9.32 34.59 8.57
N ILE A 321 9.58 34.13 9.79
CA ILE A 321 10.43 32.96 10.06
C ILE A 321 9.57 31.70 10.05
N PHE A 322 10.07 30.66 9.37
CA PHE A 322 9.51 29.32 9.25
C PHE A 322 10.49 28.30 9.83
N ASP A 323 10.57 28.32 11.16
CA ASP A 323 11.26 27.35 12.00
C ASP A 323 10.27 26.34 12.61
N GLN A 324 10.76 25.39 13.41
CA GLN A 324 9.94 24.37 14.06
C GLN A 324 8.80 24.98 14.90
N GLN A 325 9.02 26.13 15.54
CA GLN A 325 8.00 26.78 16.36
C GLN A 325 6.88 27.38 15.49
N ALA A 326 7.23 27.98 14.35
CA ALA A 326 6.26 28.44 13.37
C ALA A 326 5.46 27.29 12.77
N LEU A 327 6.11 26.17 12.45
CA LEU A 327 5.45 24.95 11.98
C LEU A 327 4.48 24.41 13.04
N ARG A 328 4.90 24.34 14.31
CA ARG A 328 4.04 23.93 15.44
C ARG A 328 2.76 24.76 15.52
N ARG A 329 2.87 26.10 15.44
CA ARG A 329 1.70 27.00 15.49
C ARG A 329 0.74 26.74 14.32
N ARG A 330 1.27 26.55 13.11
CA ARG A 330 0.45 26.27 11.91
C ARG A 330 -0.23 24.91 11.98
N LEU A 331 0.50 23.87 12.37
CA LEU A 331 -0.03 22.52 12.51
C LEU A 331 -1.15 22.49 13.57
N LYS A 332 -0.92 23.03 14.77
CA LYS A 332 -1.94 23.13 15.82
C LYS A 332 -3.22 23.79 15.31
N LYS A 333 -3.09 24.95 14.62
CA LYS A 333 -4.25 25.64 14.06
C LYS A 333 -5.08 24.77 13.09
N ARG A 334 -4.42 23.92 12.28
CA ARG A 334 -5.09 23.06 11.30
C ARG A 334 -5.82 21.86 11.91
N VAL A 335 -5.29 21.31 13.01
CA VAL A 335 -5.85 20.10 13.64
C VAL A 335 -6.89 20.41 14.72
N VAL A 336 -6.92 21.62 15.26
CA VAL A 336 -7.91 22.06 16.28
C VAL A 336 -9.36 21.73 15.92
N PRO A 337 -9.86 21.98 14.68
CA PRO A 337 -11.22 21.62 14.36
C PRO A 337 -11.50 20.11 14.52
N GLY A 338 -10.54 19.23 14.23
CA GLY A 338 -10.70 17.80 14.45
C GLY A 338 -10.71 17.41 15.91
N GLN A 339 -9.89 18.06 16.72
CA GLN A 339 -9.89 17.90 18.18
C GLN A 339 -11.23 18.33 18.79
N LEU A 340 -11.78 19.46 18.34
CA LEU A 340 -13.10 19.95 18.77
C LEU A 340 -14.25 19.00 18.39
N LEU A 341 -14.10 18.26 17.29
CA LEU A 341 -15.06 17.22 16.88
C LEU A 341 -14.85 15.88 17.59
N ASN A 342 -13.84 15.76 18.47
CA ASN A 342 -13.45 14.51 19.13
C ASN A 342 -13.23 13.37 18.10
N ARG A 343 -12.39 13.65 17.11
CA ARG A 343 -12.03 12.73 16.02
C ARG A 343 -10.51 12.66 15.88
N PRO A 344 -9.94 11.47 15.61
CA PRO A 344 -8.51 11.34 15.32
C PRO A 344 -8.18 12.12 14.05
N VAL A 345 -7.00 12.74 14.05
CA VAL A 345 -6.47 13.47 12.90
C VAL A 345 -5.26 12.75 12.34
N TRP A 346 -5.30 12.52 11.04
CA TRP A 346 -4.24 11.92 10.25
C TRP A 346 -3.65 12.95 9.29
N VAL A 347 -2.33 13.07 9.26
CA VAL A 347 -1.62 13.83 8.24
C VAL A 347 -1.39 12.92 7.05
N GLY A 348 -2.34 12.98 6.10
CA GLY A 348 -2.41 12.11 4.93
C GLY A 348 -1.20 12.24 4.00
N GLU A 349 -0.56 13.41 4.00
CA GLU A 349 0.69 13.65 3.28
C GLU A 349 1.55 14.75 3.94
N PHE A 350 2.86 14.57 3.92
CA PHE A 350 3.87 15.60 4.16
C PHE A 350 5.21 15.20 3.51
N GLY A 351 6.16 16.13 3.49
CA GLY A 351 7.54 15.91 3.03
C GLY A 351 8.08 17.10 2.23
N ALA A 352 9.39 17.25 2.14
CA ALA A 352 10.04 18.28 1.32
C ALA A 352 10.74 17.71 0.08
N MET A 353 10.73 18.48 -1.02
CA MET A 353 11.54 18.15 -2.18
C MET A 353 13.02 18.23 -1.80
N THR A 354 13.79 17.22 -2.20
CA THR A 354 15.20 17.07 -1.82
C THR A 354 16.14 18.14 -2.38
N LYS A 355 15.63 18.99 -3.28
CA LYS A 355 16.33 20.19 -3.77
C LYS A 355 16.31 21.35 -2.77
N ALA A 356 15.34 21.39 -1.85
CA ALA A 356 15.34 22.41 -0.81
C ALA A 356 16.51 22.18 0.16
N ASP A 357 17.21 23.25 0.54
CA ASP A 357 18.35 23.13 1.43
C ASP A 357 17.87 22.74 2.83
N ASN A 358 18.59 21.80 3.46
CA ASN A 358 18.27 21.27 4.79
C ASN A 358 16.89 20.58 4.89
N TYR A 359 16.40 20.01 3.79
CA TYR A 359 15.10 19.33 3.74
C TYR A 359 14.97 18.16 4.74
N LEU A 360 16.05 17.43 5.03
CA LEU A 360 16.03 16.34 6.02
C LEU A 360 15.71 16.86 7.43
N LYS A 361 16.26 18.03 7.78
CA LYS A 361 15.96 18.66 9.08
C LYS A 361 14.53 19.17 9.13
N TYR A 362 14.00 19.68 8.02
CA TYR A 362 12.59 20.02 7.91
C TYR A 362 11.70 18.78 8.14
N ASP A 363 11.95 17.69 7.42
CA ASP A 363 11.18 16.45 7.55
C ASP A 363 11.26 15.89 8.98
N GLN A 364 12.45 15.88 9.60
CA GLN A 364 12.65 15.49 11.00
C GLN A 364 11.80 16.35 11.96
N ASP A 365 11.84 17.67 11.81
CA ASP A 365 11.11 18.59 12.68
C ASP A 365 9.60 18.46 12.51
N VAL A 366 9.12 18.22 11.28
CA VAL A 366 7.71 17.93 11.03
C VAL A 366 7.31 16.64 11.74
N ILE A 367 8.05 15.54 11.56
CA ILE A 367 7.70 14.25 12.20
C ILE A 367 7.67 14.39 13.74
N HIS A 368 8.65 15.07 14.34
CA HIS A 368 8.63 15.35 15.77
C HIS A 368 7.36 16.08 16.22
N LEU A 369 6.86 17.04 15.43
CA LEU A 369 5.63 17.75 15.73
C LEU A 369 4.38 16.86 15.56
N LEU A 370 4.39 15.95 14.58
CA LEU A 370 3.30 14.98 14.40
C LEU A 370 3.22 14.03 15.62
N GLU A 371 4.36 13.54 16.10
CA GLU A 371 4.45 12.72 17.31
C GLU A 371 4.10 13.51 18.58
N GLU A 372 4.58 14.76 18.73
CA GLU A 372 4.22 15.67 19.85
C GLU A 372 2.70 15.86 19.96
N LEU A 373 2.01 15.97 18.82
CA LEU A 373 0.57 16.18 18.76
C LEU A 373 -0.22 14.86 18.67
N ASN A 374 0.44 13.72 18.82
CA ASN A 374 -0.18 12.40 18.84
C ASN A 374 -0.92 12.04 17.54
N LEU A 375 -0.49 12.62 16.41
CA LEU A 375 -1.12 12.50 15.09
C LEU A 375 -0.66 11.24 14.35
N HIS A 376 -1.56 10.68 13.55
CA HIS A 376 -1.20 9.67 12.56
C HIS A 376 -0.55 10.36 11.36
N TRP A 377 0.31 9.67 10.60
CA TRP A 377 0.96 10.32 9.46
C TRP A 377 1.40 9.38 8.34
N THR A 378 1.53 9.96 7.14
CA THR A 378 2.04 9.31 5.94
C THR A 378 3.10 10.17 5.26
N TYR A 379 4.28 9.63 5.02
CA TYR A 379 5.29 10.31 4.22
C TYR A 379 4.97 10.23 2.71
N TRP A 380 5.00 11.37 2.02
CA TRP A 380 4.94 11.44 0.57
C TRP A 380 6.38 11.46 0.02
N ASN A 381 6.91 10.44 -0.66
CA ASN A 381 6.26 9.21 -1.16
C ASN A 381 7.29 8.07 -1.27
N TYR A 382 6.86 6.81 -1.37
CA TYR A 382 7.77 5.68 -1.53
C TYR A 382 8.52 5.73 -2.86
N LYS A 383 7.83 5.93 -3.99
CA LYS A 383 8.43 5.81 -5.32
C LYS A 383 7.91 6.84 -6.32
N ASN A 384 8.83 7.47 -7.08
CA ASN A 384 8.49 8.43 -8.13
C ASN A 384 8.95 7.99 -9.53
N LEU A 385 8.01 7.93 -10.46
CA LEU A 385 8.20 7.54 -11.86
C LEU A 385 8.58 8.71 -12.81
N ARG A 386 8.79 9.93 -12.32
CA ARG A 386 8.94 11.13 -13.18
C ARG A 386 10.35 11.41 -13.69
N GLY A 387 11.35 10.57 -13.40
CA GLY A 387 12.70 10.73 -13.93
C GLY A 387 13.49 11.89 -13.30
N LYS A 388 13.09 12.33 -12.11
CA LYS A 388 13.61 13.53 -11.44
C LYS A 388 14.17 13.17 -10.06
N PRO A 389 15.47 13.44 -9.79
CA PRO A 389 16.09 13.11 -8.52
C PRO A 389 15.58 13.96 -7.36
N ASP A 390 15.25 15.22 -7.64
CA ASP A 390 14.88 16.30 -6.72
C ASP A 390 13.48 16.20 -6.12
N THR A 391 12.84 15.04 -6.21
CA THR A 391 11.49 14.82 -5.64
C THR A 391 11.53 14.36 -4.19
N GLN A 392 10.39 14.41 -3.50
CA GLN A 392 10.25 13.92 -2.12
C GLN A 392 10.40 12.38 -2.01
N ALA A 393 10.36 11.65 -3.12
CA ALA A 393 10.30 10.19 -3.05
C ALA A 393 11.62 9.54 -2.58
N ILE A 394 11.51 8.46 -1.79
CA ILE A 394 12.65 7.64 -1.37
C ILE A 394 13.32 7.01 -2.60
N TYR A 395 12.52 6.35 -3.43
CA TYR A 395 12.96 5.74 -4.67
C TYR A 395 12.59 6.63 -5.86
N TYR A 396 13.55 6.91 -6.73
CA TYR A 396 13.31 7.70 -7.93
C TYR A 396 13.97 7.10 -9.17
N SER A 397 13.28 7.22 -10.30
CA SER A 397 13.85 6.84 -11.58
C SER A 397 14.83 7.92 -12.06
N THR A 398 15.95 7.51 -12.66
CA THR A 398 16.90 8.42 -13.30
C THR A 398 16.51 8.68 -14.76
N PRO A 399 17.00 9.77 -15.39
CA PRO A 399 16.78 10.01 -16.82
C PRO A 399 17.25 8.87 -17.74
N ASN A 400 18.21 8.04 -17.28
CA ASN A 400 18.75 6.91 -18.03
C ASN A 400 17.86 5.64 -17.95
N ASN A 401 16.89 5.60 -17.05
CA ASN A 401 15.96 4.49 -16.92
C ASN A 401 15.20 4.26 -18.25
N LYS A 402 15.14 3.00 -18.71
CA LYS A 402 14.56 2.64 -20.02
C LYS A 402 13.10 3.09 -20.16
N PHE A 403 12.30 2.98 -19.10
CA PHE A 403 10.92 3.44 -19.10
C PHE A 403 10.82 4.96 -19.32
N ILE A 404 11.64 5.73 -18.60
CA ILE A 404 11.66 7.19 -18.69
C ILE A 404 12.06 7.66 -20.09
N ARG A 405 13.07 7.02 -20.68
CA ARG A 405 13.47 7.30 -22.06
C ARG A 405 12.36 6.98 -23.06
N LEU A 406 11.64 5.87 -22.88
CA LEU A 406 10.50 5.49 -23.73
C LEU A 406 9.38 6.55 -23.64
N ILE A 407 8.94 6.88 -22.43
CA ILE A 407 7.89 7.89 -22.20
C ILE A 407 8.30 9.26 -22.74
N SER A 408 9.55 9.68 -22.52
CA SER A 408 10.05 10.95 -23.07
C SER A 408 10.07 10.94 -24.59
N LYS A 409 10.40 9.82 -25.25
CA LYS A 409 10.36 9.71 -26.71
C LYS A 409 8.92 9.83 -27.24
N ILE A 410 7.96 9.17 -26.59
CA ILE A 410 6.54 9.26 -26.95
C ILE A 410 6.04 10.70 -26.83
N LYS A 411 6.39 11.41 -25.75
CA LYS A 411 5.98 12.80 -25.53
C LYS A 411 6.64 13.79 -26.51
N LYS A 412 7.96 13.69 -26.74
CA LYS A 412 8.73 14.69 -27.49
C LYS A 412 8.67 14.53 -29.01
N SER A 413 8.59 13.31 -29.53
CA SER A 413 8.95 13.07 -30.95
C SER A 413 7.79 13.03 -31.95
N LYS A 414 6.52 13.23 -31.54
CA LYS A 414 5.32 12.88 -32.36
C LYS A 414 5.38 11.47 -33.00
N ARG A 415 6.36 10.60 -32.67
CA ARG A 415 6.38 9.21 -33.10
C ARG A 415 5.20 8.51 -32.45
N THR A 416 4.40 7.84 -33.27
CA THR A 416 3.24 7.10 -32.79
C THR A 416 3.70 5.93 -31.93
N PHE A 417 2.99 5.68 -30.82
CA PHE A 417 3.21 4.54 -29.93
C PHE A 417 3.22 3.18 -30.68
N SER A 418 2.61 3.14 -31.86
CA SER A 418 2.66 2.00 -32.79
C SER A 418 4.06 1.63 -33.27
N SER A 419 5.02 2.56 -33.31
CA SER A 419 6.39 2.32 -33.79
C SER A 419 7.25 1.42 -32.87
N PHE A 420 6.82 1.19 -31.62
CA PHE A 420 7.55 0.33 -30.68
C PHE A 420 7.07 -1.13 -30.76
N THR A 421 8.04 -2.05 -30.80
CA THR A 421 7.78 -3.50 -30.76
C THR A 421 7.25 -3.94 -29.40
N LYS A 422 6.57 -5.10 -29.33
CA LYS A 422 6.13 -5.69 -28.06
C LYS A 422 7.29 -5.93 -27.09
N GLN A 423 8.44 -6.34 -27.61
CA GLN A 423 9.65 -6.56 -26.81
C GLN A 423 10.17 -5.25 -26.21
N ASN A 424 10.28 -4.18 -27.00
CA ASN A 424 10.73 -2.87 -26.48
C ASN A 424 9.82 -2.35 -25.37
N LEU A 425 8.50 -2.56 -25.51
CA LEU A 425 7.53 -2.17 -24.50
C LEU A 425 7.68 -3.01 -23.22
N ARG A 426 7.81 -4.34 -23.33
CA ARG A 426 8.00 -5.23 -22.17
C ARG A 426 9.28 -4.92 -21.40
N GLU A 427 10.41 -4.78 -22.09
CA GLU A 427 11.68 -4.42 -21.47
C GLU A 427 11.59 -3.08 -20.74
N ALA A 428 10.85 -2.10 -21.26
CA ALA A 428 10.66 -0.83 -20.57
C ALA A 428 9.85 -1.00 -19.28
N LEU A 429 8.88 -1.92 -19.23
CA LEU A 429 8.08 -2.16 -18.02
C LEU A 429 8.91 -2.80 -16.90
N GLU A 430 9.85 -3.69 -17.22
CA GLU A 430 10.74 -4.33 -16.22
C GLU A 430 11.56 -3.28 -15.43
N PHE A 431 11.89 -2.15 -16.05
CA PHE A 431 12.59 -1.03 -15.42
C PHE A 431 11.71 -0.17 -14.50
N LEU A 432 10.44 -0.54 -14.28
CA LEU A 432 9.55 0.09 -13.27
C LEU A 432 9.67 -0.54 -11.88
N GLN A 433 10.31 -1.72 -11.78
CA GLN A 433 10.59 -2.36 -10.50
C GLN A 433 11.61 -1.56 -9.70
N THR A 434 11.44 -1.51 -8.38
CA THR A 434 12.21 -0.64 -7.46
C THR A 434 13.70 -0.91 -7.48
N VAL A 435 14.13 -2.15 -7.77
CA VAL A 435 15.55 -2.50 -7.96
C VAL A 435 16.25 -1.68 -9.05
N ASN A 436 15.48 -1.11 -10.00
CA ASN A 436 15.99 -0.28 -11.08
C ASN A 436 15.91 1.24 -10.77
N PHE A 437 15.64 1.61 -9.51
CA PHE A 437 15.51 2.98 -9.04
C PHE A 437 16.70 3.34 -8.15
N SER A 438 17.04 4.62 -8.11
CA SER A 438 17.98 5.14 -7.13
C SER A 438 17.28 5.34 -5.79
N GLU A 439 18.00 5.13 -4.70
CA GLU A 439 17.51 5.27 -3.32
C GLU A 439 18.12 6.50 -2.66
N LYS A 440 17.30 7.25 -1.90
CA LYS A 440 17.77 8.30 -1.00
C LYS A 440 18.04 7.72 0.39
N HIS A 441 19.25 7.20 0.61
CA HIS A 441 19.62 6.50 1.84
C HIS A 441 19.35 7.32 3.11
N GLN A 442 19.82 8.58 3.19
CA GLN A 442 19.63 9.43 4.38
C GLN A 442 18.15 9.71 4.69
N LEU A 443 17.31 9.85 3.66
CA LEU A 443 15.87 10.03 3.86
C LEU A 443 15.22 8.73 4.37
N LYS A 444 15.61 7.58 3.81
CA LYS A 444 15.11 6.29 4.25
C LYS A 444 15.52 6.02 5.70
N GLU A 445 16.77 6.27 6.06
CA GLU A 445 17.30 6.16 7.43
C GLU A 445 16.50 7.04 8.40
N LEU A 446 16.32 8.33 8.07
CA LEU A 446 15.50 9.25 8.86
C LEU A 446 14.10 8.69 9.11
N LEU A 447 13.41 8.22 8.08
CA LEU A 447 12.05 7.68 8.24
C LEU A 447 12.03 6.41 9.08
N THR A 448 13.03 5.53 8.93
CA THR A 448 13.16 4.30 9.72
C THR A 448 13.30 4.59 11.22
N GLU A 449 14.05 5.63 11.60
CA GLU A 449 14.18 6.06 13.01
C GLU A 449 12.82 6.37 13.66
N PHE A 450 11.86 6.90 12.91
CA PHE A 450 10.54 7.28 13.41
C PHE A 450 9.46 6.21 13.24
N TYR A 451 9.75 5.11 12.53
CA TYR A 451 8.80 4.02 12.40
C TYR A 451 8.92 2.96 13.52
N CYS A 452 10.11 2.80 14.09
CA CYS A 452 10.37 1.81 15.13
C CYS A 452 9.75 2.23 16.48
N PHE A 453 8.67 1.57 16.89
CA PHE A 453 8.08 1.66 18.24
C PHE A 453 7.66 0.30 18.78
#